data_AF-W7ME72-F1
#
_entry.id   AF-W7ME72-F1
#
_cell.length_a   1.000
_cell.length_b   1.000
_cell.length_c   1.000
_cell.angle_alpha   90.00
_cell.angle_beta   90.00
_cell.angle_gamma   90.00
#
_symmetry.space_group_name_H-M   'P 1'
#
loop_
_entity.id
_entity.type
_entity.pdbx_description
1 polymer ?
#
loop_
_entity_poly.entity_id
_entity_poly.type
_entity_poly.pdbx_seq_one_letter_code
_entity_poly.pdbx_strand_id
1 'polypeptide(L)'
;MWLFALPAPFLYSYSGFAGAMCTYLIISDGVGLIDKDWDYKTHTQRVDAYPIAEESAPTVDIFQPCFSETLEILENTYKHIINLDWPESKIKVCVMDDSAQDAVRGLATKYGFIY
;
A
#
# COMPACT_ATOMS: atom_id res chain seq x y z
N MET A 1 -29.50 -10.16 2.07
CA MET A 1 -30.16 -10.12 0.74
C MET A 1 -31.36 -11.06 0.68
N TRP A 2 -31.22 -12.35 1.04
CA TRP A 2 -32.33 -13.33 0.94
C TRP A 2 -33.56 -13.03 1.80
N LEU A 3 -33.38 -12.55 3.04
CA LEU A 3 -34.48 -12.18 3.93
C LEU A 3 -35.37 -11.05 3.36
N PHE A 4 -34.86 -10.25 2.42
CA PHE A 4 -35.64 -9.22 1.72
C PHE A 4 -36.40 -9.77 0.52
N ALA A 5 -35.90 -10.82 -0.14
CA ALA A 5 -36.48 -11.37 -1.36
C ALA A 5 -37.60 -12.40 -1.12
N LEU A 6 -37.66 -13.00 0.08
CA LEU A 6 -38.60 -14.08 0.44
C LEU A 6 -39.94 -13.69 1.13
N PRO A 7 -40.14 -12.50 1.74
CA PRO A 7 -41.32 -12.25 2.57
C PRO A 7 -42.61 -11.95 1.77
N ALA A 8 -42.52 -11.65 0.47
CA ALA A 8 -43.70 -11.40 -0.37
C ALA A 8 -43.49 -11.81 -1.84
N PRO A 9 -44.53 -12.34 -2.55
CA PRO A 9 -44.39 -12.84 -3.92
C PRO A 9 -43.91 -11.82 -4.96
N PHE A 10 -44.26 -10.53 -4.79
CA PHE A 10 -43.80 -9.48 -5.71
C PHE A 10 -42.31 -9.15 -5.57
N LEU A 11 -41.66 -9.60 -4.50
CA LEU A 11 -40.22 -9.44 -4.27
C LEU A 11 -39.39 -10.61 -4.80
N TYR A 12 -40.02 -11.69 -5.30
CA TYR A 12 -39.30 -12.88 -5.75
C TYR A 12 -38.36 -12.62 -6.94
N SER A 13 -38.62 -11.59 -7.75
CA SER A 13 -37.70 -11.16 -8.80
C SER A 13 -36.33 -10.73 -8.27
N TYR A 14 -36.27 -10.18 -7.05
CA TYR A 14 -35.01 -9.83 -6.38
C TYR A 14 -34.18 -11.06 -5.98
N SER A 15 -34.76 -12.26 -5.94
CA SER A 15 -34.01 -13.50 -5.72
C SER A 15 -33.01 -13.78 -6.85
N GLY A 16 -33.32 -13.39 -8.09
CA GLY A 16 -32.38 -13.50 -9.21
C GLY A 16 -31.15 -12.62 -9.01
N PHE A 17 -31.36 -11.38 -8.59
CA PHE A 17 -30.28 -10.45 -8.24
C PHE A 17 -29.47 -10.92 -7.02
N ALA A 18 -30.15 -11.38 -5.97
CA ALA A 18 -29.50 -11.94 -4.78
C ALA A 18 -28.67 -13.18 -5.11
N GLY A 19 -29.18 -14.07 -5.97
CA GLY A 19 -28.48 -15.24 -6.48
C GLY A 19 -27.21 -14.86 -7.24
N ALA A 20 -27.31 -13.94 -8.21
CA ALA A 20 -26.17 -13.46 -8.98
C ALA A 20 -25.09 -12.83 -8.09
N MET A 21 -25.49 -12.04 -7.09
CA MET A 21 -24.56 -11.46 -6.09
C MET A 21 -23.88 -12.53 -5.24
N CYS A 22 -24.62 -13.52 -4.75
CA CYS A 22 -24.03 -14.64 -4.01
C CYS A 22 -23.04 -15.43 -4.88
N THR A 23 -23.39 -15.73 -6.14
CA THR A 23 -22.47 -16.39 -7.07
C THR A 23 -21.21 -15.58 -7.30
N TYR A 24 -21.34 -14.26 -7.52
CA TYR A 24 -20.20 -13.36 -7.67
C TYR A 24 -19.28 -13.40 -6.45
N LEU A 25 -19.83 -13.29 -5.24
CA LEU A 25 -19.05 -13.31 -4.00
C LEU A 25 -18.37 -14.67 -3.77
N ILE A 26 -19.07 -15.78 -4.02
CA ILE A 26 -18.48 -17.13 -3.92
C ILE A 26 -17.29 -17.28 -4.88
N ILE A 27 -17.42 -16.80 -6.12
CA ILE A 27 -16.31 -16.83 -7.08
C ILE A 27 -15.17 -15.93 -6.62
N SER A 28 -15.48 -14.68 -6.22
CA SER A 28 -14.50 -13.70 -5.75
C SER A 28 -13.69 -14.21 -4.56
N ASP A 29 -14.37 -14.68 -3.51
CA ASP A 29 -13.73 -15.20 -2.31
C ASP A 29 -13.03 -16.54 -2.59
N GLY A 30 -13.59 -17.36 -3.48
CA GLY A 30 -13.00 -18.62 -3.93
C GLY A 30 -11.67 -18.43 -4.65
N VAL A 31 -11.50 -17.35 -5.42
CA VAL A 31 -10.20 -17.00 -6.02
C VAL A 31 -9.18 -16.72 -4.92
N GLY A 32 -9.56 -16.02 -3.85
CA GLY A 32 -8.69 -15.77 -2.71
C GLY A 32 -8.22 -17.03 -1.97
N LEU A 33 -9.02 -18.11 -1.99
CA LEU A 33 -8.64 -19.40 -1.37
C LEU A 33 -7.66 -20.23 -2.23
N ILE A 34 -7.61 -19.98 -3.53
CA ILE A 34 -6.73 -20.69 -4.47
C ILE A 34 -5.43 -19.91 -4.71
N ASP A 35 -5.45 -18.60 -4.48
CA ASP A 35 -4.27 -17.76 -4.68
C ASP A 35 -3.12 -18.16 -3.73
N LYS A 36 -1.90 -17.88 -4.17
CA LYS A 36 -0.71 -18.21 -3.40
C LYS A 36 -0.60 -17.29 -2.19
N ASP A 37 -0.81 -17.85 -1.01
CA ASP A 37 -0.53 -17.15 0.25
C ASP A 37 0.93 -16.70 0.35
N TRP A 38 1.15 -15.64 1.13
CA TRP A 38 2.48 -15.14 1.46
C TRP A 38 3.24 -16.17 2.30
N ASP A 39 4.35 -16.67 1.75
CA ASP A 39 5.23 -17.58 2.47
C ASP A 39 6.25 -16.80 3.30
N TYR A 40 5.89 -16.56 4.56
CA TYR A 40 6.75 -15.85 5.52
C TYR A 40 8.11 -16.53 5.71
N LYS A 41 8.14 -17.86 5.75
CA LYS A 41 9.39 -18.61 5.95
C LYS A 41 10.33 -18.42 4.76
N THR A 42 9.81 -18.55 3.54
CA THR A 42 10.59 -18.31 2.32
C THR A 42 11.05 -16.86 2.24
N HIS A 43 10.24 -15.89 2.67
CA HIS A 43 10.65 -14.49 2.75
C HIS A 43 11.82 -14.30 3.71
N THR A 44 11.73 -14.76 4.97
CA THR A 44 12.82 -14.64 5.95
C THR A 44 14.10 -15.30 5.44
N GLN A 45 14.00 -16.49 4.84
CA GLN A 45 15.15 -17.17 4.23
C GLN A 45 15.83 -16.33 3.12
N ARG A 46 15.05 -15.58 2.34
CA ARG A 46 15.59 -14.68 1.32
C ARG A 46 16.27 -13.46 1.95
N VAL A 47 15.67 -12.87 2.98
CA VAL A 47 16.28 -11.74 3.71
C VAL A 47 17.61 -12.17 4.34
N ASP A 48 17.64 -13.32 4.99
CA ASP A 48 18.86 -13.88 5.61
C ASP A 48 19.94 -14.20 4.57
N ALA A 49 19.55 -14.64 3.37
CA ALA A 49 20.48 -14.95 2.29
C ALA A 49 21.10 -13.71 1.64
N TYR A 50 20.46 -12.55 1.76
CA TYR A 50 20.91 -11.28 1.17
C TYR A 50 20.93 -10.17 2.23
N PRO A 51 21.86 -10.24 3.21
CA PRO A 51 21.93 -9.24 4.26
C PRO A 51 22.26 -7.85 3.69
N ILE A 52 21.58 -6.85 4.23
CA ILE A 52 21.78 -5.44 3.87
C ILE A 52 22.96 -4.90 4.67
N ALA A 53 24.05 -4.61 3.99
CA ALA A 53 25.25 -3.95 4.50
C ALA A 53 25.72 -2.89 3.50
N GLU A 54 26.64 -2.02 3.91
CA GLU A 54 27.16 -0.94 3.05
C GLU A 54 27.66 -1.43 1.68
N GLU A 55 28.33 -2.59 1.67
CA GLU A 55 28.95 -3.18 0.48
C GLU A 55 27.95 -3.94 -0.40
N SER A 56 26.96 -4.60 0.21
CA SER A 56 26.00 -5.47 -0.48
C SER A 56 24.71 -4.76 -0.88
N ALA A 57 24.36 -3.66 -0.21
CA ALA A 57 23.11 -2.95 -0.43
C ALA A 57 23.09 -2.28 -1.82
N PRO A 58 22.03 -2.51 -2.62
CA PRO A 58 21.81 -1.74 -3.84
C PRO A 58 21.50 -0.26 -3.51
N THR A 59 21.66 0.61 -4.50
CA THR A 59 21.14 1.98 -4.40
C THR A 59 19.62 1.98 -4.60
N VAL A 60 18.91 2.76 -3.81
CA VAL A 60 17.44 2.87 -3.82
C VAL A 60 17.04 4.34 -3.94
N ASP A 61 16.16 4.61 -4.91
CA ASP A 61 15.47 5.89 -5.04
C ASP A 61 14.04 5.73 -4.50
N ILE A 62 13.67 6.52 -3.50
CA ILE A 62 12.35 6.54 -2.88
C ILE A 62 11.58 7.72 -3.46
N PHE A 63 10.53 7.41 -4.21
CA PHE A 63 9.62 8.41 -4.75
C PHE A 63 8.42 8.57 -3.81
N GLN A 64 8.24 9.78 -3.28
CA GLN A 64 7.09 10.13 -2.45
C GLN A 64 6.15 11.02 -3.26
N PRO A 65 5.08 10.46 -3.87
CA PRO A 65 3.99 11.25 -4.43
C PRO A 65 3.10 11.81 -3.33
N CYS A 66 2.81 13.12 -3.41
CA CYS A 66 1.87 13.80 -2.53
C CYS A 66 0.99 14.78 -3.30
N PHE A 67 -0.26 14.88 -2.87
CA PHE A 67 -1.26 15.80 -3.38
C PHE A 67 -2.10 16.38 -2.23
N SER A 68 -1.62 17.50 -1.67
CA SER A 68 -2.31 18.29 -0.65
C SER A 68 -2.62 17.56 0.67
N GLU A 69 -1.87 16.50 1.01
CA GLU A 69 -1.92 15.91 2.35
C GLU A 69 -1.40 16.91 3.40
N THR A 70 -1.88 16.74 4.63
CA THR A 70 -1.42 17.57 5.75
C THR A 70 0.07 17.35 6.03
N LEU A 71 0.78 18.40 6.43
CA LEU A 71 2.20 18.33 6.80
C LEU A 71 2.50 17.31 7.89
N GLU A 72 1.55 17.05 8.80
CA GLU A 72 1.71 16.04 9.85
C GLU A 72 1.88 14.63 9.26
N ILE A 73 1.04 14.26 8.29
CA ILE A 73 1.12 12.97 7.59
C ILE A 73 2.42 12.88 6.79
N LEU A 74 2.77 13.94 6.05
CA LEU A 74 4.01 13.97 5.28
C LEU A 74 5.24 13.86 6.18
N GLU A 75 5.28 14.62 7.28
CA GLU A 75 6.39 14.57 8.21
C GLU A 75 6.50 13.19 8.89
N ASN A 76 5.37 12.57 9.21
CA ASN A 76 5.36 11.20 9.74
C ASN A 76 6.01 10.23 8.74
N THR A 77 5.64 10.29 7.47
CA THR A 77 6.27 9.47 6.42
C THR A 77 7.76 9.76 6.31
N TYR A 78 8.18 11.03 6.33
CA TYR A 78 9.58 11.42 6.20
C TYR A 78 10.43 10.93 7.39
N LYS A 79 9.88 11.00 8.60
CA LYS A 79 10.49 10.43 9.82
C LYS A 79 10.73 8.94 9.70
N HIS A 80 9.83 8.18 9.08
CA HIS A 80 10.04 6.74 8.90
C HIS A 80 11.03 6.43 7.78
N ILE A 81 11.09 7.25 6.72
CA ILE A 81 12.06 7.08 5.64
C ILE A 81 13.50 7.21 6.16
N ILE A 82 13.79 8.21 6.99
CA ILE A 82 15.15 8.40 7.54
C ILE A 82 15.55 7.31 8.56
N ASN A 83 14.61 6.50 9.03
CA ASN A 83 14.84 5.40 9.97
C ASN A 83 14.80 4.03 9.28
N LEU A 84 14.84 3.98 7.94
CA LEU A 84 14.95 2.71 7.23
C LEU A 84 16.28 2.04 7.57
N ASP A 85 16.24 0.73 7.82
CA ASP A 85 17.44 -0.10 8.02
C ASP A 85 18.18 -0.31 6.68
N TRP A 86 18.81 0.76 6.21
CA TRP A 86 19.53 0.81 4.95
C TRP A 86 20.68 1.81 5.04
N PRO A 87 21.80 1.57 4.35
CA PRO A 87 22.88 2.55 4.22
C PRO A 87 22.40 3.92 3.73
N GLU A 88 22.63 4.97 4.52
CA GLU A 88 22.27 6.36 4.14
C GLU A 88 22.89 6.78 2.81
N SER A 89 24.10 6.30 2.50
CA SER A 89 24.83 6.59 1.26
C SER A 89 24.13 6.01 0.01
N LYS A 90 23.21 5.07 0.20
CA LYS A 90 22.54 4.30 -0.85
C LYS A 90 21.09 4.71 -1.07
N ILE A 91 20.52 5.56 -0.20
CA ILE A 91 19.15 6.06 -0.35
C ILE A 91 19.18 7.46 -0.95
N LYS A 92 18.28 7.70 -1.90
CA LYS A 92 17.85 9.05 -2.30
C LYS A 92 16.35 9.14 -2.17
N VAL A 93 15.86 10.28 -1.72
CA VAL A 93 14.41 10.51 -1.54
C VAL A 93 14.00 11.70 -2.39
N CYS A 94 12.98 11.50 -3.21
CA CYS A 94 12.42 12.48 -4.13
C CYS A 94 10.95 12.72 -3.78
N VAL A 95 10.61 13.96 -3.43
CA VAL A 95 9.25 14.41 -3.13
C VAL A 95 8.61 14.94 -4.40
N MET A 96 7.50 14.34 -4.81
CA MET A 96 6.75 14.68 -6.01
C MET A 96 5.43 15.34 -5.56
N ASP A 97 5.51 16.63 -5.26
CA ASP A 97 4.38 17.43 -4.79
C ASP A 97 3.60 18.05 -5.95
N ASP A 98 2.49 17.39 -6.31
CA ASP A 98 1.59 17.84 -7.37
C ASP A 98 0.80 19.11 -7.00
N SER A 99 0.81 19.51 -5.73
CA SER A 99 0.14 20.73 -5.25
C SER A 99 1.04 21.95 -5.19
N ALA A 100 2.35 21.79 -5.43
CA ALA A 100 3.36 22.85 -5.42
C ALA A 100 3.32 23.73 -4.16
N GLN A 101 3.12 23.14 -2.99
CA GLN A 101 3.00 23.87 -1.73
C GLN A 101 4.39 24.19 -1.16
N ASP A 102 4.68 25.47 -0.92
CA ASP A 102 5.95 25.91 -0.33
C ASP A 102 6.25 25.25 1.03
N ALA A 103 5.21 24.92 1.79
CA ALA A 103 5.36 24.22 3.06
C ALA A 103 5.90 22.79 2.89
N VAL A 104 5.49 22.09 1.83
CA VAL A 104 5.99 20.74 1.49
C VAL A 104 7.44 20.82 1.01
N ARG A 105 7.77 21.81 0.17
CA ARG A 105 9.17 22.09 -0.22
C ARG A 105 10.06 22.37 0.98
N GLY A 106 9.59 23.19 1.91
CA GLY A 106 10.29 23.50 3.16
C GLY A 106 10.48 22.26 4.03
N LEU A 107 9.46 21.40 4.11
CA LEU A 107 9.54 20.14 4.83
C LEU A 107 10.52 19.15 4.18
N ALA A 108 10.48 18.97 2.86
CA ALA A 108 11.42 18.12 2.13
C ALA A 108 12.87 18.57 2.37
N THR A 109 13.11 19.89 2.25
CA THR A 109 14.43 20.48 2.50
C THR A 109 14.91 20.24 3.94
N LYS A 110 14.02 20.34 4.94
CA LYS A 110 14.34 20.06 6.35
C LYS A 110 14.87 18.64 6.56
N TYR A 111 14.39 17.66 5.80
CA TYR A 111 14.81 16.27 5.87
C TYR A 111 15.94 15.92 4.88
N GLY A 112 16.44 16.89 4.12
CA GLY A 112 17.49 16.66 3.11
C GLY A 112 16.98 15.90 1.87
N PHE A 113 15.67 15.90 1.63
CA PHE A 113 15.07 15.25 0.48
C PHE A 113 15.11 16.15 -0.75
N ILE A 114 15.14 15.53 -1.92
CA ILE A 114 15.05 16.20 -3.22
C ILE A 114 13.58 16.58 -3.44
N TYR A 115 13.30 17.83 -3.79
CA TYR A 115 11.97 18.33 -4.15
C TYR A 115 11.96 18.75 -5.61
#